data_AF-A0A8S3HMT1-F1
#
_entry.id   AF-A0A8S3HMT1-F1
#
_cell.length_a   1.000
_cell.length_b   1.000
_cell.length_c   1.000
_cell.angle_alpha   90.00
_cell.angle_beta   90.00
_cell.angle_gamma   90.00
#
_symmetry.space_group_name_H-M   'P 1'
#
loop_
_entity.id
_entity.type
_entity.pdbx_description
1 polymer ?
#
loop_
_entity_poly.entity_id
_entity_poly.type
_entity_poly.pdbx_seq_one_letter_code
_entity_poly.pdbx_strand_id
1 'polypeptide(L)'
;VESRDALYLRTRFENMISDLQRDEEQFQNLPEPVKVLLVDTELAKIYSQSRKGEADFRDYPVKLRQAVSQGRRLQDPLLEFSQLFNYDKEILLIKYHPLQDAIDREQLIPILEQCFISRTNEVGVDLNRCISYAHTSSVLQFVCGLGPRKATHLVKYFKQNNLQLENRTFLVVTYNMGKCVFSNSAGFIKINTDAMKQSDSYIEILDSTRIHPEAYDWARKMAVDALDIEESSEMEPSAALEQIFQNSERLKDLDLDAFAVELKNTMYGDQSITLYDIRAELTHRYKDVRIRYEPPTPEDLFHFITKETPATFHLGKLIQCQVFDFARKLP
;
A
#
# COMPACT_ATOMS: atom_id res chain seq x y z
N VAL A 1 16.18 11.64 16.15
CA VAL A 1 16.34 10.18 15.98
C VAL A 1 17.81 9.80 15.85
N GLU A 2 18.63 10.59 15.14
CA GLU A 2 20.08 10.34 14.97
C GLU A 2 20.94 10.85 16.15
N SER A 3 20.51 10.57 17.37
CA SER A 3 21.30 10.82 18.57
C SER A 3 20.89 9.81 19.62
N ARG A 4 21.82 9.45 20.52
CA ARG A 4 21.51 8.62 21.70
C ARG A 4 20.41 9.24 22.56
N ASP A 5 20.24 10.57 22.50
CA ASP A 5 19.13 11.28 23.17
C ASP A 5 17.75 10.77 22.73
N ALA A 6 17.64 10.23 21.51
CA ALA A 6 16.39 9.65 21.02
C ALA A 6 15.98 8.41 21.83
N LEU A 7 16.93 7.62 22.35
CA LEU A 7 16.64 6.48 23.23
C LEU A 7 16.12 6.95 24.59
N TYR A 8 16.71 8.01 25.12
CA TYR A 8 16.26 8.61 26.37
C TYR A 8 14.83 9.16 26.22
N LEU A 9 14.56 9.89 25.13
CA LEU A 9 13.23 10.40 24.82
C LEU A 9 12.21 9.27 24.64
N ARG A 10 12.58 8.20 23.91
CA ARG A 10 11.73 7.01 23.76
C ARG A 10 11.34 6.43 25.11
N THR A 11 12.34 6.15 25.97
CA THR A 11 12.11 5.58 27.31
C THR A 11 11.22 6.50 28.15
N ARG A 12 11.45 7.82 28.06
CA ARG A 12 10.62 8.81 28.76
C ARG A 12 9.17 8.79 28.28
N PHE A 13 8.92 8.68 26.98
CA PHE A 13 7.56 8.57 26.44
C PHE A 13 6.89 7.25 26.82
N GLU A 14 7.62 6.13 26.79
CA GLU A 14 7.11 4.82 27.22
C GLU A 14 6.69 4.85 28.70
N ASN A 15 7.49 5.47 29.57
CA ASN A 15 7.14 5.66 30.98
C ASN A 15 5.89 6.53 31.15
N MET A 16 5.82 7.66 30.43
CA MET A 16 4.67 8.57 30.48
C MET A 16 3.38 7.89 30.01
N ILE A 17 3.44 7.08 28.95
CA ILE A 17 2.31 6.28 28.48
C ILE A 17 1.90 5.25 29.53
N SER A 18 2.87 4.59 30.16
CA SER A 18 2.61 3.61 31.21
C SER A 18 1.94 4.24 32.44
N ASP A 19 2.37 5.45 32.83
CA ASP A 19 1.74 6.22 33.91
C ASP A 19 0.31 6.62 33.54
N LEU A 20 0.07 7.12 32.31
CA LEU A 20 -1.29 7.45 31.83
C LEU A 20 -2.22 6.23 31.80
N GLN A 21 -1.71 5.08 31.35
CA GLN A 21 -2.47 3.83 31.36
C GLN A 21 -2.79 3.35 32.79
N ARG A 22 -1.96 3.66 33.77
CA ARG A 22 -2.24 3.35 35.17
C ARG A 22 -3.29 4.31 35.74
N ASP A 23 -3.15 5.59 35.46
CA ASP A 23 -3.82 6.65 36.22
C ASP A 23 -5.17 7.08 35.59
N GLU A 24 -5.45 6.75 34.33
CA GLU A 24 -6.66 7.16 33.62
C GLU A 24 -7.45 5.99 33.00
N GLU A 25 -8.72 5.81 33.38
CA GLU A 25 -9.61 4.73 32.89
C GLU A 25 -9.77 4.70 31.36
N GLN A 26 -9.71 5.86 30.69
CA GLN A 26 -9.82 5.95 29.23
C GLN A 26 -8.65 5.27 28.51
N PHE A 27 -7.46 5.24 29.13
CA PHE A 27 -6.27 4.61 28.57
C PHE A 27 -6.11 3.14 28.99
N GLN A 28 -6.81 2.72 30.06
CA GLN A 28 -6.84 1.31 30.52
C GLN A 28 -7.60 0.40 29.53
N ASN A 29 -8.63 0.93 28.87
CA ASN A 29 -9.53 0.17 28.00
C ASN A 29 -9.12 0.15 26.52
N LEU A 30 -7.88 0.53 26.20
CA LEU A 30 -7.40 0.47 24.83
C LEU A 30 -7.26 -1.00 24.38
N PRO A 31 -7.74 -1.36 23.17
CA PRO A 31 -7.67 -2.73 22.67
C PRO A 31 -6.23 -3.20 22.44
N GLU A 32 -5.30 -2.28 22.18
CA GLU A 32 -3.86 -2.54 22.12
C GLU A 32 -3.06 -1.45 22.86
N PRO A 33 -1.91 -1.80 23.46
CA PRO A 33 -1.04 -0.83 24.11
C PRO A 33 -0.40 0.12 23.08
N VAL A 34 -0.29 1.40 23.44
CA VAL A 34 0.36 2.41 22.60
C VAL A 34 1.87 2.16 22.57
N LYS A 35 2.41 1.94 21.37
CA LYS A 35 3.84 1.63 21.15
C LYS A 35 4.60 2.89 20.74
N VAL A 36 5.77 3.10 21.32
CA VAL A 36 6.71 4.15 20.90
C VAL A 36 7.80 3.51 20.04
N LEU A 37 7.82 3.84 18.76
CA LEU A 37 8.77 3.28 17.80
C LEU A 37 9.79 4.33 17.37
N LEU A 38 11.05 3.94 17.33
CA LEU A 38 12.06 4.67 16.58
C LEU A 38 12.06 4.12 15.15
N VAL A 39 12.04 5.01 14.18
CA VAL A 39 11.88 4.67 12.77
C VAL A 39 12.94 5.40 11.95
N ASP A 40 13.34 4.80 10.83
CA ASP A 40 14.33 5.41 9.96
C ASP A 40 13.84 6.75 9.38
N THR A 41 14.70 7.76 9.50
CA THR A 41 14.40 9.14 9.12
C THR A 41 14.84 9.55 7.73
N GLU A 42 15.58 8.72 7.01
CA GLU A 42 16.21 9.10 5.73
C GLU A 42 15.19 9.63 4.71
N LEU A 43 14.14 8.86 4.45
CA LEU A 43 13.06 9.27 3.54
C LEU A 43 12.45 10.62 3.94
N ALA A 44 12.11 10.78 5.23
CA ALA A 44 11.39 11.97 5.68
C ALA A 44 12.26 13.22 5.66
N LYS A 45 13.57 13.07 5.82
CA LYS A 45 14.51 14.17 5.65
C LYS A 45 14.49 14.66 4.21
N ILE A 46 14.58 13.75 3.24
CA ILE A 46 14.52 14.08 1.81
C ILE A 46 13.19 14.74 1.48
N TYR A 47 12.06 14.12 1.87
CA TYR A 47 10.74 14.70 1.64
C TYR A 47 10.58 16.10 2.26
N SER A 48 11.05 16.30 3.50
CA SER A 48 10.91 17.58 4.20
C SER A 48 11.64 18.75 3.54
N GLN A 49 12.65 18.46 2.71
CA GLN A 49 13.44 19.44 1.96
C GLN A 49 13.04 19.50 0.47
N SER A 50 12.22 18.54 0.01
CA SER A 50 11.72 18.51 -1.36
C SER A 50 10.81 19.70 -1.66
N ARG A 51 10.77 20.09 -2.93
CA ARG A 51 9.79 21.07 -3.44
C ARG A 51 8.36 20.63 -3.15
N LYS A 52 8.11 19.32 -3.22
CA LYS A 52 6.79 18.74 -2.95
C LYS A 52 6.41 18.89 -1.48
N GLY A 53 7.30 18.56 -0.55
CA GLY A 53 7.05 18.74 0.88
C GLY A 53 6.82 20.21 1.25
N GLU A 54 7.52 21.13 0.59
CA GLU A 54 7.30 22.58 0.73
C GLU A 54 5.97 23.04 0.14
N ALA A 55 5.56 22.49 -1.00
CA ALA A 55 4.26 22.79 -1.62
C ALA A 55 3.09 22.23 -0.80
N ASP A 56 3.22 20.99 -0.29
CA ASP A 56 2.19 20.32 0.50
C ASP A 56 2.00 21.04 1.86
N PHE A 57 3.06 21.62 2.44
CA PHE A 57 3.04 22.26 3.75
C PHE A 57 3.93 23.52 3.82
N ARG A 58 3.51 24.59 3.13
CA ARG A 58 4.28 25.84 3.01
C ARG A 58 4.63 26.49 4.34
N ASP A 59 3.69 26.49 5.27
CA ASP A 59 3.85 27.18 6.56
C ASP A 59 4.51 26.31 7.62
N TYR A 60 4.84 25.04 7.31
CA TYR A 60 5.41 24.11 8.28
C TYR A 60 6.94 24.17 8.29
N PRO A 61 7.57 24.27 9.49
CA PRO A 61 9.01 24.13 9.59
C PRO A 61 9.44 22.72 9.15
N VAL A 62 10.69 22.60 8.69
CA VAL A 62 11.25 21.34 8.15
C VAL A 62 11.03 20.16 9.10
N LYS A 63 11.24 20.36 10.41
CA LYS A 63 11.03 19.31 11.42
C LYS A 63 9.59 18.79 11.48
N LEU A 64 8.60 19.66 11.28
CA LEU A 64 7.19 19.26 11.29
C LEU A 64 6.84 18.50 10.01
N ARG A 65 7.34 18.94 8.85
CA ARG A 65 7.23 18.19 7.59
C ARG A 65 7.86 16.80 7.70
N GLN A 66 9.02 16.70 8.34
CA GLN A 66 9.68 15.44 8.62
C GLN A 66 8.80 14.53 9.51
N ALA A 67 8.21 15.07 10.58
CA ALA A 67 7.30 14.30 11.45
C ALA A 67 6.06 13.78 10.71
N VAL A 68 5.46 14.60 9.83
CA VAL A 68 4.33 14.18 8.99
C VAL A 68 4.72 13.01 8.08
N SER A 69 5.86 13.12 7.38
CA SER A 69 6.36 12.06 6.49
C SER A 69 6.66 10.77 7.24
N GLN A 70 7.20 10.85 8.47
CA GLN A 70 7.41 9.68 9.33
C GLN A 70 6.10 8.97 9.67
N GLY A 71 5.07 9.72 10.05
CA GLY A 71 3.74 9.15 10.32
C GLY A 71 3.14 8.48 9.08
N ARG A 72 3.23 9.15 7.92
CA ARG A 72 2.72 8.60 6.64
C ARG A 72 3.47 7.35 6.20
N ARG A 73 4.80 7.31 6.35
CA ARG A 73 5.61 6.11 6.06
C ARG A 73 5.15 4.90 6.87
N LEU A 74 4.83 5.10 8.16
CA LEU A 74 4.36 4.01 9.01
C LEU A 74 2.96 3.52 8.62
N GLN A 75 2.11 4.42 8.11
CA GLN A 75 0.77 4.07 7.62
C GLN A 75 0.82 3.33 6.28
N ASP A 76 1.58 3.84 5.32
CA ASP A 76 1.80 3.19 4.03
C ASP A 76 3.16 3.60 3.44
N PRO A 77 4.18 2.73 3.55
CA PRO A 77 5.48 3.00 2.97
C PRO A 77 5.43 3.21 1.45
N LEU A 78 4.63 2.43 0.72
CA LEU A 78 4.59 2.51 -0.75
C LEU A 78 4.13 3.89 -1.22
N LEU A 79 3.08 4.43 -0.59
CA LEU A 79 2.59 5.77 -0.89
C LEU A 79 3.64 6.84 -0.55
N GLU A 80 4.30 6.72 0.59
CA GLU A 80 5.26 7.72 1.04
C GLU A 80 6.56 7.71 0.20
N PHE A 81 7.10 6.52 -0.13
CA PHE A 81 8.23 6.37 -1.05
C PHE A 81 7.89 6.91 -2.45
N SER A 82 6.66 6.69 -2.94
CA SER A 82 6.23 7.22 -4.24
C SER A 82 6.26 8.75 -4.33
N GLN A 83 6.22 9.48 -3.20
CA GLN A 83 6.33 10.94 -3.21
C GLN A 83 7.70 11.43 -3.70
N LEU A 84 8.74 10.63 -3.50
CA LEU A 84 10.12 10.95 -3.91
C LEU A 84 10.40 10.54 -5.37
N PHE A 85 9.53 9.74 -5.99
CA PHE A 85 9.62 9.41 -7.40
C PHE A 85 8.94 10.52 -8.22
N ASN A 86 9.68 11.59 -8.42
CA ASN A 86 9.23 12.81 -9.09
C ASN A 86 10.27 13.28 -10.12
N TYR A 87 10.02 14.42 -10.76
CA TYR A 87 10.90 14.98 -11.79
C TYR A 87 12.35 15.20 -11.31
N ASP A 88 12.51 15.61 -10.05
CA ASP A 88 13.82 15.86 -9.45
C ASP A 88 14.53 14.55 -9.00
N LYS A 89 13.86 13.40 -9.16
CA LYS A 89 14.38 12.04 -8.90
C LYS A 89 14.94 11.86 -7.50
N GLU A 90 14.30 12.47 -6.51
CA GLU A 90 14.71 12.47 -5.10
C GLU A 90 14.78 11.05 -4.50
N ILE A 91 14.04 10.10 -5.09
CA ILE A 91 14.12 8.66 -4.75
C ILE A 91 15.54 8.09 -4.84
N LEU A 92 16.42 8.67 -5.67
CA LEU A 92 17.82 8.26 -5.83
C LEU A 92 18.74 8.78 -4.71
N LEU A 93 18.25 9.72 -3.90
CA LEU A 93 19.01 10.25 -2.76
C LEU A 93 18.99 9.28 -1.57
N ILE A 94 18.02 8.36 -1.52
CA ILE A 94 17.99 7.27 -0.56
C ILE A 94 19.11 6.28 -0.90
N LYS A 95 19.86 5.86 0.12
CA LYS A 95 20.93 4.86 -0.01
C LYS A 95 20.39 3.45 0.24
N TYR A 96 20.00 2.77 -0.84
CA TYR A 96 19.56 1.38 -0.78
C TYR A 96 20.72 0.40 -0.60
N HIS A 97 21.91 0.75 -1.11
CA HIS A 97 23.09 -0.10 -1.04
C HIS A 97 24.39 0.74 -1.01
N PRO A 98 25.45 0.32 -0.30
CA PRO A 98 26.72 1.06 -0.24
C PRO A 98 27.39 1.28 -1.61
N LEU A 99 27.17 0.36 -2.56
CA LEU A 99 27.71 0.46 -3.93
C LEU A 99 26.76 1.15 -4.92
N GLN A 100 25.67 1.76 -4.45
CA GLN A 100 24.70 2.42 -5.34
C GLN A 100 25.35 3.49 -6.24
N ASP A 101 26.34 4.22 -5.71
CA ASP A 101 27.04 5.26 -6.48
C ASP A 101 27.99 4.70 -7.55
N ALA A 102 28.25 3.39 -7.54
CA ALA A 102 29.02 2.72 -8.59
C ALA A 102 28.16 2.32 -9.81
N ILE A 103 26.83 2.50 -9.73
CA ILE A 103 25.88 2.19 -10.79
C ILE A 103 25.42 3.51 -11.43
N ASP A 104 25.25 3.49 -12.75
CA ASP A 104 24.69 4.64 -13.46
C ASP A 104 23.24 4.91 -13.05
N ARG A 105 22.92 6.18 -12.81
CA ARG A 105 21.58 6.62 -12.40
C ARG A 105 20.54 6.29 -13.46
N GLU A 106 20.90 6.34 -14.74
CA GLU A 106 19.99 6.02 -15.84
C GLU A 106 19.63 4.53 -15.87
N GLN A 107 20.47 3.67 -15.31
CA GLN A 107 20.20 2.23 -15.15
C GLN A 107 19.42 1.93 -13.87
N LEU A 108 19.66 2.68 -12.79
CA LEU A 108 19.00 2.46 -11.51
C LEU A 108 17.52 2.88 -11.53
N ILE A 109 17.17 3.98 -12.21
CA ILE A 109 15.79 4.49 -12.22
C ILE A 109 14.79 3.47 -12.78
N PRO A 110 15.00 2.84 -13.96
CA PRO A 110 14.07 1.84 -14.48
C PRO A 110 13.88 0.63 -13.56
N ILE A 111 14.94 0.23 -12.84
CA ILE A 111 14.86 -0.86 -11.87
C ILE A 111 13.95 -0.47 -10.70
N LEU A 112 14.14 0.73 -10.15
CA LEU A 112 13.27 1.26 -9.10
C LEU A 112 11.83 1.41 -9.59
N GLU A 113 11.64 1.95 -10.80
CA GLU A 113 10.33 2.08 -11.44
C GLU A 113 9.62 0.73 -11.57
N GLN A 114 10.33 -0.32 -12.02
CA GLN A 114 9.80 -1.67 -12.11
C GLN A 114 9.36 -2.19 -10.73
N CYS A 115 10.16 -1.97 -9.68
CA CYS A 115 9.77 -2.32 -8.31
C CYS A 115 8.50 -1.61 -7.87
N PHE A 116 8.36 -0.30 -8.16
CA PHE A 116 7.14 0.45 -7.87
C PHE A 116 5.95 -0.08 -8.65
N ILE A 117 6.11 -0.38 -9.95
CA ILE A 117 5.05 -0.97 -10.77
C ILE A 117 4.61 -2.30 -10.16
N SER A 118 5.53 -3.23 -9.90
CA SER A 118 5.16 -4.54 -9.33
C SER A 118 4.39 -4.40 -8.01
N ARG A 119 4.91 -3.61 -7.06
CA ARG A 119 4.27 -3.47 -5.74
C ARG A 119 2.96 -2.68 -5.78
N THR A 120 2.86 -1.67 -6.64
CA THR A 120 1.62 -0.89 -6.80
C THR A 120 0.49 -1.74 -7.35
N ASN A 121 0.75 -2.55 -8.37
CA ASN A 121 -0.28 -3.35 -9.01
C ASN A 121 -0.66 -4.58 -8.16
N GLU A 122 0.27 -5.12 -7.35
CA GLU A 122 -0.04 -6.17 -6.36
C GLU A 122 -0.98 -5.68 -5.25
N VAL A 123 -0.74 -4.48 -4.72
CA VAL A 123 -1.58 -3.88 -3.65
C VAL A 123 -2.90 -3.35 -4.22
N GLY A 124 -2.87 -2.76 -5.41
CA GLY A 124 -3.99 -2.00 -5.97
C GLY A 124 -4.06 -0.57 -5.43
N VAL A 125 -4.72 0.31 -6.18
CA VAL A 125 -4.80 1.75 -5.86
C VAL A 125 -6.26 2.20 -5.80
N ASP A 126 -6.65 2.77 -4.67
CA ASP A 126 -7.98 3.38 -4.51
C ASP A 126 -7.98 4.78 -5.15
N LEU A 127 -8.65 4.90 -6.31
CA LEU A 127 -8.66 6.15 -7.07
C LEU A 127 -9.37 7.28 -6.30
N ASN A 128 -10.47 6.97 -5.61
CA ASN A 128 -11.23 7.95 -4.84
C ASN A 128 -10.37 8.51 -3.71
N ARG A 129 -9.60 7.64 -3.02
CA ARG A 129 -8.62 8.08 -2.03
C ARG A 129 -7.56 9.01 -2.64
N CYS A 130 -7.03 8.69 -3.82
CA CYS A 130 -6.08 9.54 -4.54
C CYS A 130 -6.67 10.91 -4.93
N ILE A 131 -7.97 10.97 -5.26
CA ILE A 131 -8.69 12.20 -5.55
C ILE A 131 -8.86 13.02 -4.26
N SER A 132 -9.35 12.41 -3.18
CA SER A 132 -9.59 13.10 -1.90
C SER A 132 -8.31 13.58 -1.22
N TYR A 133 -7.23 12.79 -1.28
CA TYR A 133 -6.00 13.05 -0.55
C TYR A 133 -4.79 13.15 -1.48
N ALA A 134 -4.31 14.37 -1.70
CA ALA A 134 -3.22 14.65 -2.65
C ALA A 134 -1.94 13.82 -2.39
N HIS A 135 -1.59 13.58 -1.13
CA HIS A 135 -0.41 12.78 -0.75
C HIS A 135 -0.51 11.30 -1.10
N THR A 136 -1.69 10.81 -1.50
CA THR A 136 -1.88 9.41 -1.93
C THR A 136 -1.87 9.24 -3.45
N SER A 137 -1.76 10.33 -4.21
CA SER A 137 -1.91 10.30 -5.68
C SER A 137 -0.64 9.93 -6.46
N SER A 138 0.56 10.13 -5.90
CA SER A 138 1.83 9.89 -6.59
C SER A 138 2.03 8.44 -7.04
N VAL A 139 1.37 7.49 -6.38
CA VAL A 139 1.47 6.06 -6.73
C VAL A 139 0.75 5.72 -8.03
N LEU A 140 -0.24 6.52 -8.46
CA LEU A 140 -1.04 6.26 -9.67
C LEU A 140 -0.19 6.18 -10.94
N GLN A 141 0.96 6.85 -10.95
CA GLN A 141 1.87 6.79 -12.11
C GLN A 141 2.40 5.37 -12.38
N PHE A 142 2.41 4.49 -11.36
CA PHE A 142 2.90 3.13 -11.45
C PHE A 142 1.80 2.09 -11.73
N VAL A 143 0.54 2.52 -11.80
CA VAL A 143 -0.54 1.64 -12.26
C VAL A 143 -0.31 1.31 -13.73
N CYS A 144 -0.39 0.02 -14.07
CA CYS A 144 -0.18 -0.48 -15.42
C CYS A 144 -0.98 0.34 -16.45
N GLY A 145 -0.31 0.89 -17.46
CA GLY A 145 -0.95 1.67 -18.52
C GLY A 145 -1.14 3.17 -18.28
N LEU A 146 -1.01 3.69 -17.05
CA LEU A 146 -1.16 5.12 -16.76
C LEU A 146 0.13 5.93 -17.03
N GLY A 147 1.19 5.69 -16.26
CA GLY A 147 2.37 6.56 -16.28
C GLY A 147 2.09 7.97 -15.72
N PRO A 148 3.12 8.82 -15.56
CA PRO A 148 3.00 10.10 -14.84
C PRO A 148 2.03 11.07 -15.50
N ARG A 149 2.01 11.14 -16.84
CA ARG A 149 1.14 12.05 -17.58
C ARG A 149 -0.34 11.67 -17.45
N LYS A 150 -0.69 10.40 -17.67
CA LYS A 150 -2.10 9.98 -17.60
C LYS A 150 -2.61 9.96 -16.16
N ALA A 151 -1.78 9.56 -15.19
CA ALA A 151 -2.13 9.63 -13.77
C ALA A 151 -2.47 11.07 -13.32
N THR A 152 -1.63 12.04 -13.69
CA THR A 152 -1.88 13.46 -13.38
C THR A 152 -3.16 13.95 -14.05
N HIS A 153 -3.38 13.61 -15.32
CA HIS A 153 -4.58 14.00 -16.06
C HIS A 153 -5.85 13.38 -15.46
N LEU A 154 -5.81 12.11 -15.06
CA LEU A 154 -6.91 11.40 -14.43
C LEU A 154 -7.35 12.09 -13.14
N VAL A 155 -6.43 12.31 -12.20
CA VAL A 155 -6.76 12.99 -10.93
C VAL A 155 -7.28 14.41 -11.17
N LYS A 156 -6.66 15.14 -12.10
CA LYS A 156 -7.09 16.50 -12.46
C LYS A 156 -8.51 16.52 -13.01
N TYR A 157 -8.85 15.62 -13.92
CA TYR A 157 -10.19 15.52 -14.51
C TYR A 157 -11.26 15.30 -13.43
N PHE A 158 -11.05 14.32 -12.53
CA PHE A 158 -12.02 14.03 -11.47
C PHE A 158 -12.17 15.21 -10.51
N LYS A 159 -11.06 15.84 -10.10
CA LYS A 159 -11.09 17.03 -9.22
C LYS A 159 -11.80 18.22 -9.85
N GLN A 160 -11.53 18.52 -11.12
CA GLN A 160 -12.11 19.67 -11.79
C GLN A 160 -13.61 19.54 -12.03
N ASN A 161 -14.09 18.31 -12.25
CA ASN A 161 -15.51 18.03 -12.46
C ASN A 161 -16.22 17.62 -11.17
N ASN A 162 -15.52 17.63 -10.03
CA ASN A 162 -16.03 17.22 -8.72
C ASN A 162 -16.67 15.81 -8.72
N LEU A 163 -16.04 14.88 -9.45
CA LEU A 163 -16.52 13.52 -9.66
C LEU A 163 -15.90 12.55 -8.66
N GLN A 164 -16.63 11.48 -8.37
CA GLN A 164 -16.12 10.27 -7.71
C GLN A 164 -16.23 9.10 -8.68
N LEU A 165 -15.32 8.14 -8.55
CA LEU A 165 -15.36 6.91 -9.33
C LEU A 165 -16.31 5.92 -8.64
N GLU A 166 -17.48 5.70 -9.25
CA GLU A 166 -18.51 4.81 -8.72
C GLU A 166 -18.35 3.36 -9.19
N ASN A 167 -17.96 3.19 -10.46
CA ASN A 167 -17.68 1.89 -11.07
C ASN A 167 -16.56 2.00 -12.11
N ARG A 168 -15.96 0.88 -12.50
CA ARG A 168 -14.86 0.87 -13.48
C ARG A 168 -15.31 1.26 -14.88
N THR A 169 -16.55 0.98 -15.27
CA THR A 169 -17.08 1.34 -16.60
C THR A 169 -17.14 2.87 -16.80
N PHE A 170 -17.27 3.65 -15.73
CA PHE A 170 -17.16 5.11 -15.75
C PHE A 170 -15.84 5.60 -16.37
N LEU A 171 -14.73 4.87 -16.16
CA LEU A 171 -13.43 5.23 -16.73
C LEU A 171 -13.47 5.20 -18.27
N VAL A 172 -14.26 4.30 -18.85
CA VAL A 172 -14.41 4.17 -20.31
C VAL A 172 -15.46 5.14 -20.82
N VAL A 173 -16.66 5.16 -20.22
CA VAL A 173 -17.82 5.89 -20.75
C VAL A 173 -17.70 7.40 -20.52
N THR A 174 -17.32 7.82 -19.31
CA THR A 174 -17.33 9.24 -18.93
C THR A 174 -15.95 9.88 -19.06
N TYR A 175 -14.92 9.22 -18.53
CA TYR A 175 -13.55 9.73 -18.63
C TYR A 175 -12.90 9.47 -20.01
N ASN A 176 -13.51 8.62 -20.84
CA ASN A 176 -13.02 8.27 -22.18
C ASN A 176 -11.60 7.66 -22.17
N MET A 177 -11.35 6.75 -21.22
CA MET A 177 -10.11 5.99 -21.15
C MET A 177 -9.98 5.07 -22.36
N GLY A 178 -8.84 5.14 -23.06
CA GLY A 178 -8.58 4.30 -24.22
C GLY A 178 -8.57 2.80 -23.86
N LYS A 179 -9.09 1.95 -24.75
CA LYS A 179 -9.28 0.50 -24.54
C LYS A 179 -8.07 -0.21 -23.95
N CYS A 180 -6.87 -0.02 -24.53
CA CYS A 180 -5.66 -0.67 -24.02
C CYS A 180 -5.25 -0.17 -22.62
N VAL A 181 -5.50 1.10 -22.31
CA VAL A 181 -5.20 1.67 -20.98
C VAL A 181 -6.16 1.10 -19.95
N PHE A 182 -7.45 1.00 -20.30
CA PHE A 182 -8.45 0.42 -19.43
C PHE A 182 -8.14 -1.07 -19.17
N SER A 183 -7.92 -1.86 -20.22
CA SER A 183 -7.56 -3.28 -20.12
C SER A 183 -6.30 -3.53 -19.30
N ASN A 184 -5.33 -2.61 -19.35
CA ASN A 184 -4.10 -2.76 -18.56
C ASN A 184 -4.27 -2.31 -17.10
N SER A 185 -5.23 -1.43 -16.79
CA SER A 185 -5.30 -0.76 -15.48
C SER A 185 -6.49 -1.19 -14.62
N ALA A 186 -7.57 -1.72 -15.21
CA ALA A 186 -8.84 -1.89 -14.53
C ALA A 186 -8.75 -2.76 -13.27
N GLY A 187 -8.07 -3.91 -13.33
CA GLY A 187 -7.92 -4.82 -12.17
C GLY A 187 -7.10 -4.23 -11.00
N PHE A 188 -6.31 -3.18 -11.27
CA PHE A 188 -5.45 -2.54 -10.28
C PHE A 188 -6.08 -1.28 -9.67
N ILE A 189 -7.18 -0.79 -10.24
CA ILE A 189 -7.96 0.33 -9.69
C ILE A 189 -9.03 -0.23 -8.76
N LYS A 190 -8.88 0.06 -7.47
CA LYS A 190 -9.80 -0.33 -6.42
C LYS A 190 -10.91 0.72 -6.28
N ILE A 191 -12.14 0.23 -6.09
CA ILE A 191 -13.28 1.05 -5.68
C ILE A 191 -13.84 0.46 -4.39
N ASN A 192 -14.01 1.30 -3.36
CA ASN A 192 -14.69 0.89 -2.15
C ASN A 192 -16.21 0.92 -2.39
N THR A 193 -16.76 -0.19 -2.90
CA THR A 193 -18.18 -0.32 -3.22
C THR A 193 -19.09 -0.15 -2.00
N ASP A 194 -18.63 -0.52 -0.80
CA ASP A 194 -19.38 -0.34 0.45
C ASP A 194 -19.63 1.14 0.76
N ALA A 195 -18.66 2.01 0.43
CA ALA A 195 -18.83 3.46 0.55
C ALA A 195 -19.74 4.05 -0.54
N MET A 196 -19.93 3.35 -1.66
CA MET A 196 -20.74 3.79 -2.79
C MET A 196 -22.21 3.35 -2.70
N LYS A 197 -22.59 2.49 -1.73
CA LYS A 197 -23.97 1.98 -1.50
C LYS A 197 -25.04 3.05 -1.30
N GLN A 198 -24.64 4.30 -1.08
CA GLN A 198 -25.54 5.45 -0.91
C GLN A 198 -25.75 6.24 -2.22
N SER A 199 -25.08 5.87 -3.31
CA SER A 199 -25.30 6.47 -4.63
C SER A 199 -26.51 5.83 -5.32
N ASP A 200 -27.20 6.60 -6.16
CA ASP A 200 -28.32 6.14 -6.99
C ASP A 200 -27.85 5.28 -8.18
N SER A 201 -26.54 5.08 -8.36
CA SER A 201 -25.97 4.35 -9.49
C SER A 201 -25.85 2.84 -9.23
N TYR A 202 -25.83 2.06 -10.32
CA TYR A 202 -25.55 0.62 -10.25
C TYR A 202 -24.14 0.37 -9.72
N ILE A 203 -24.05 -0.45 -8.66
CA ILE A 203 -22.81 -0.80 -8.01
C ILE A 203 -22.41 -2.21 -8.43
N GLU A 204 -21.29 -2.30 -9.12
CA GLU A 204 -20.68 -3.59 -9.43
C GLU A 204 -19.80 -4.04 -8.26
N ILE A 205 -20.26 -5.05 -7.52
CA ILE A 205 -19.59 -5.51 -6.29
C ILE A 205 -18.16 -6.01 -6.58
N LEU A 206 -17.96 -6.59 -7.77
CA LEU A 206 -16.65 -7.07 -8.22
C LEU A 206 -15.61 -5.94 -8.40
N ASP A 207 -16.03 -4.67 -8.51
CA ASP A 207 -15.10 -3.53 -8.54
C ASP A 207 -14.36 -3.33 -7.21
N SER A 208 -14.83 -3.97 -6.13
CA SER A 208 -14.13 -4.08 -4.84
C SER A 208 -13.19 -5.29 -4.76
N THR A 209 -12.82 -5.89 -5.89
CA THR A 209 -11.90 -7.03 -5.99
C THR A 209 -10.82 -6.80 -7.05
N ARG A 210 -9.76 -7.62 -7.05
CA ARG A 210 -8.75 -7.63 -8.13
C ARG A 210 -9.23 -8.29 -9.42
N ILE A 211 -10.42 -8.88 -9.43
CA ILE A 211 -10.97 -9.55 -10.62
C ILE A 211 -11.07 -8.51 -11.73
N HIS A 212 -10.53 -8.83 -12.90
CA HIS A 212 -10.58 -7.93 -14.04
C HIS A 212 -12.00 -7.94 -14.66
N PRO A 213 -12.53 -6.81 -15.18
CA PRO A 213 -13.86 -6.76 -15.78
C PRO A 213 -14.11 -7.80 -16.89
N GLU A 214 -13.07 -8.27 -17.57
CA GLU A 214 -13.17 -9.33 -18.59
C GLU A 214 -13.57 -10.69 -18.01
N ALA A 215 -13.37 -10.90 -16.71
CA ALA A 215 -13.61 -12.15 -16.01
C ALA A 215 -14.81 -12.07 -15.04
N TYR A 216 -15.61 -11.00 -15.09
CA TYR A 216 -16.78 -10.84 -14.21
C TYR A 216 -17.82 -11.92 -14.44
N ASP A 217 -18.04 -12.33 -15.68
CA ASP A 217 -18.99 -13.40 -15.99
C ASP A 217 -18.54 -14.75 -15.41
N TRP A 218 -17.24 -15.01 -15.36
CA TRP A 218 -16.69 -16.21 -14.72
C TRP A 218 -16.87 -16.17 -13.21
N ALA A 219 -16.65 -15.01 -12.58
CA ALA A 219 -16.88 -14.84 -11.15
C ALA A 219 -18.36 -15.02 -10.77
N ARG A 220 -19.28 -14.49 -11.58
CA ARG A 220 -20.73 -14.68 -11.41
C ARG A 220 -21.12 -16.14 -11.54
N LYS A 221 -20.65 -16.83 -12.60
CA LYS A 221 -20.91 -18.25 -12.80
C LYS A 221 -20.37 -19.09 -11.63
N MET A 222 -19.13 -18.82 -11.21
CA MET A 222 -18.51 -19.48 -10.06
C MET A 222 -19.34 -19.33 -8.78
N ALA A 223 -19.93 -18.16 -8.56
CA ALA A 223 -20.79 -17.91 -7.41
C ALA A 223 -22.13 -18.65 -7.46
N VAL A 224 -22.76 -18.71 -8.65
CA VAL A 224 -24.01 -19.46 -8.87
C VAL A 224 -23.79 -20.96 -8.65
N ASP A 225 -22.73 -21.51 -9.26
CA ASP A 225 -22.40 -22.94 -9.16
C ASP A 225 -22.05 -23.34 -7.72
N ALA A 226 -21.30 -22.50 -6.98
CA ALA A 226 -20.96 -22.78 -5.59
C ALA A 226 -22.17 -22.75 -4.63
N LEU A 227 -23.28 -22.13 -5.02
CA LEU A 227 -24.52 -22.09 -4.24
C LEU A 227 -25.53 -23.17 -4.65
N ASP A 228 -25.18 -24.04 -5.63
CA ASP A 228 -26.09 -25.03 -6.22
C ASP A 228 -27.41 -24.42 -6.69
N ILE A 229 -27.37 -23.18 -7.19
CA ILE A 229 -28.56 -22.48 -7.67
C ILE A 229 -28.92 -23.03 -9.05
N GLU A 230 -30.12 -23.62 -9.17
CA GLU A 230 -30.62 -24.12 -10.46
C GLU A 230 -30.74 -22.96 -11.48
N GLU A 231 -30.36 -23.21 -12.74
CA GLU A 231 -30.46 -22.23 -13.85
C GLU A 231 -31.90 -21.72 -14.08
N SER A 232 -32.91 -22.45 -13.61
CA SER A 232 -34.33 -22.07 -13.66
C SER A 232 -34.77 -21.12 -12.55
N SER A 233 -33.91 -20.80 -11.58
CA SER A 233 -34.24 -19.85 -10.52
C SER A 233 -34.19 -18.41 -11.03
N GLU A 234 -35.08 -17.55 -10.51
CA GLU A 234 -35.09 -16.11 -10.82
C GLU A 234 -33.98 -15.32 -10.09
N MET A 235 -33.00 -16.00 -9.48
CA MET A 235 -31.96 -15.32 -8.71
C MET A 235 -30.96 -14.64 -9.64
N GLU A 236 -30.92 -13.32 -9.58
CA GLU A 236 -29.92 -12.51 -10.28
C GLU A 236 -28.49 -12.91 -9.85
N PRO A 237 -27.54 -13.09 -10.79
CA PRO A 237 -26.15 -13.47 -10.47
C PRO A 237 -25.44 -12.52 -9.50
N SER A 238 -25.83 -11.25 -9.46
CA SER A 238 -25.32 -10.28 -8.49
C SER A 238 -25.74 -10.62 -7.05
N ALA A 239 -26.93 -11.19 -6.84
CA ALA A 239 -27.38 -11.64 -5.53
C ALA A 239 -26.62 -12.90 -5.05
N ALA A 240 -26.25 -13.79 -5.98
CA ALA A 240 -25.38 -14.93 -5.68
C ALA A 240 -24.01 -14.47 -5.17
N LEU A 241 -23.42 -13.45 -5.80
CA LEU A 241 -22.16 -12.85 -5.35
C LEU A 241 -22.26 -12.28 -3.92
N GLU A 242 -23.35 -11.58 -3.60
CA GLU A 242 -23.57 -11.07 -2.24
C GLU A 242 -23.61 -12.17 -1.19
N GLN A 243 -24.28 -13.29 -1.49
CA GLN A 243 -24.32 -14.43 -0.59
C GLN A 243 -22.95 -15.10 -0.44
N ILE A 244 -22.19 -15.24 -1.52
CA ILE A 244 -20.82 -15.77 -1.46
C ILE A 244 -19.90 -14.87 -0.63
N PHE A 245 -20.03 -13.54 -0.73
CA PHE A 245 -19.24 -12.64 0.12
C PHE A 245 -19.61 -12.74 1.61
N GLN A 246 -20.84 -13.17 1.94
CA GLN A 246 -21.25 -13.44 3.32
C GLN A 246 -20.82 -14.83 3.80
N ASN A 247 -20.79 -15.82 2.91
CA ASN A 247 -20.40 -17.20 3.20
C ASN A 247 -19.49 -17.77 2.12
N SER A 248 -18.20 -17.46 2.22
CA SER A 248 -17.20 -17.89 1.25
C SER A 248 -16.76 -19.35 1.40
N GLU A 249 -17.23 -20.09 2.42
CA GLU A 249 -16.84 -21.48 2.63
C GLU A 249 -17.28 -22.40 1.50
N ARG A 250 -18.42 -22.09 0.87
CA ARG A 250 -18.99 -22.82 -0.27
C ARG A 250 -18.06 -22.88 -1.47
N LEU A 251 -17.19 -21.87 -1.64
CA LEU A 251 -16.20 -21.86 -2.73
C LEU A 251 -15.11 -22.92 -2.59
N LYS A 252 -14.92 -23.51 -1.39
CA LYS A 252 -13.91 -24.55 -1.15
C LYS A 252 -14.29 -25.88 -1.78
N ASP A 253 -15.59 -26.14 -1.91
CA ASP A 253 -16.14 -27.40 -2.41
C ASP A 253 -16.16 -27.44 -3.95
N LEU A 254 -15.91 -26.30 -4.61
CA LEU A 254 -15.89 -26.19 -6.05
C LEU A 254 -14.59 -26.78 -6.64
N ASP A 255 -14.74 -27.74 -7.55
CA ASP A 255 -13.64 -28.29 -8.35
C ASP A 255 -13.28 -27.33 -9.50
N LEU A 256 -12.30 -26.47 -9.25
CA LEU A 256 -11.83 -25.48 -10.22
C LEU A 256 -11.14 -26.11 -11.44
N ASP A 257 -10.57 -27.31 -11.30
CA ASP A 257 -9.86 -27.97 -12.40
C ASP A 257 -10.89 -28.52 -13.41
N ALA A 258 -11.97 -29.12 -12.92
CA ALA A 258 -13.12 -29.50 -13.75
C ALA A 258 -13.75 -28.27 -14.44
N PHE A 259 -13.98 -27.20 -13.69
CA PHE A 259 -14.52 -25.94 -14.24
C PHE A 259 -13.60 -25.32 -15.31
N ALA A 260 -12.28 -25.38 -15.10
CA ALA A 260 -11.30 -24.91 -16.09
C ALA A 260 -11.35 -25.73 -17.39
N VAL A 261 -11.56 -27.05 -17.30
CA VAL A 261 -11.71 -27.92 -18.48
C VAL A 261 -12.95 -27.56 -19.28
N GLU A 262 -14.08 -27.27 -18.61
CA GLU A 262 -15.29 -26.79 -19.29
C GLU A 262 -15.06 -25.47 -20.01
N LEU A 263 -14.40 -24.51 -19.34
CA LEU A 263 -14.06 -23.21 -19.94
C LEU A 263 -13.04 -23.32 -21.07
N LYS A 264 -12.10 -24.27 -21.02
CA LYS A 264 -11.11 -24.46 -22.09
C LYS A 264 -11.75 -24.86 -23.43
N ASN A 265 -12.92 -25.49 -23.38
CA ASN A 265 -13.70 -25.80 -24.59
C ASN A 265 -14.39 -24.56 -25.17
N THR A 266 -14.45 -23.47 -24.41
CA THR A 266 -14.80 -22.13 -24.89
C THR A 266 -13.53 -21.38 -25.32
N MET A 267 -13.65 -20.36 -26.17
CA MET A 267 -12.56 -19.70 -26.93
C MET A 267 -11.43 -19.01 -26.11
N TYR A 268 -11.33 -19.26 -24.80
CA TYR A 268 -10.53 -18.46 -23.85
C TYR A 268 -9.23 -19.12 -23.39
N GLY A 269 -8.86 -20.29 -23.92
CA GLY A 269 -7.61 -20.97 -23.55
C GLY A 269 -7.64 -21.55 -22.13
N ASP A 270 -6.47 -21.83 -21.56
CA ASP A 270 -6.35 -22.32 -20.18
C ASP A 270 -6.45 -21.17 -19.19
N GLN A 271 -7.53 -21.16 -18.40
CA GLN A 271 -7.85 -20.12 -17.41
C GLN A 271 -7.78 -20.64 -15.97
N SER A 272 -7.16 -21.79 -15.74
CA SER A 272 -7.04 -22.42 -14.42
C SER A 272 -6.55 -21.42 -13.36
N ILE A 273 -5.40 -20.77 -13.57
CA ILE A 273 -4.83 -19.80 -12.63
C ILE A 273 -5.81 -18.65 -12.33
N THR A 274 -6.44 -18.09 -13.37
CA THR A 274 -7.42 -17.00 -13.23
C THR A 274 -8.58 -17.40 -12.32
N LEU A 275 -9.05 -18.65 -12.41
CA LEU A 275 -10.12 -19.16 -11.54
C LEU A 275 -9.69 -19.28 -10.08
N TYR A 276 -8.46 -19.73 -9.83
CA TYR A 276 -7.90 -19.76 -8.48
C TYR A 276 -7.79 -18.34 -7.89
N ASP A 277 -7.39 -17.36 -8.71
CA ASP A 277 -7.30 -15.95 -8.30
C ASP A 277 -8.69 -15.34 -8.04
N ILE A 278 -9.68 -15.65 -8.90
CA ILE A 278 -11.09 -15.26 -8.68
C ILE A 278 -11.59 -15.83 -7.35
N ARG A 279 -11.40 -17.13 -7.09
CA ARG A 279 -11.82 -17.76 -5.83
C ARG A 279 -11.16 -17.07 -4.62
N ALA A 280 -9.87 -16.77 -4.72
CA ALA A 280 -9.13 -16.10 -3.64
C ALA A 280 -9.71 -14.69 -3.36
N GLU A 281 -10.03 -13.92 -4.40
CA GLU A 281 -10.63 -12.59 -4.27
C GLU A 281 -12.08 -12.62 -3.79
N LEU A 282 -12.88 -13.59 -4.23
CA LEU A 282 -14.24 -13.80 -3.72
C LEU A 282 -14.22 -14.18 -2.22
N THR A 283 -13.19 -14.91 -1.79
CA THR A 283 -13.01 -15.27 -0.37
C THR A 283 -12.55 -14.08 0.46
N HIS A 284 -11.55 -13.34 -0.03
CA HIS A 284 -10.94 -12.19 0.67
C HIS A 284 -10.61 -11.05 -0.30
N ARG A 285 -11.57 -10.15 -0.46
CA ARG A 285 -11.49 -8.95 -1.33
C ARG A 285 -10.23 -8.13 -1.05
N TYR A 286 -9.41 -7.89 -2.08
CA TYR A 286 -8.18 -7.07 -1.98
C TYR A 286 -7.33 -7.39 -0.75
N LYS A 287 -7.19 -8.68 -0.39
CA LYS A 287 -6.33 -9.09 0.73
C LYS A 287 -4.95 -8.46 0.56
N ASP A 288 -4.46 -7.80 1.60
CA ASP A 288 -3.10 -7.27 1.59
C ASP A 288 -2.12 -8.42 1.70
N VAL A 289 -1.35 -8.63 0.63
CA VAL A 289 -0.35 -9.68 0.50
C VAL A 289 1.05 -9.21 0.91
N ARG A 290 1.20 -7.92 1.28
CA ARG A 290 2.47 -7.39 1.77
C ARG A 290 2.87 -8.07 3.07
N ILE A 291 4.18 -8.12 3.29
CA ILE A 291 4.76 -8.54 4.57
C ILE A 291 4.28 -7.56 5.64
N ARG A 292 3.80 -8.11 6.77
CA ARG A 292 3.38 -7.31 7.92
C ARG A 292 4.58 -6.53 8.46
N TYR A 293 4.32 -5.31 8.91
CA TYR A 293 5.37 -4.48 9.51
C TYR A 293 5.95 -5.16 10.76
N GLU A 294 7.27 -5.26 10.79
CA GLU A 294 8.03 -5.70 11.96
C GLU A 294 8.77 -4.51 12.56
N PRO A 295 8.76 -4.36 13.90
CA PRO A 295 9.51 -3.30 14.56
C PRO A 295 11.02 -3.49 14.34
N PRO A 296 11.80 -2.40 14.33
CA PRO A 296 13.24 -2.47 14.09
C PRO A 296 13.96 -3.34 15.12
N THR A 297 14.93 -4.11 14.65
CA THR A 297 15.81 -4.91 15.51
C THR A 297 16.75 -4.00 16.32
N PRO A 298 17.42 -4.51 17.37
CA PRO A 298 18.45 -3.75 18.08
C PRO A 298 19.57 -3.25 17.17
N GLU A 299 19.93 -4.00 16.13
CA GLU A 299 20.92 -3.60 15.13
C GLU A 299 20.41 -2.43 14.26
N ASP A 300 19.14 -2.48 13.83
CA ASP A 300 18.51 -1.36 13.11
C ASP A 300 18.46 -0.11 13.98
N LEU A 301 18.09 -0.24 15.25
CA LEU A 301 18.06 0.87 16.20
C LEU A 301 19.46 1.47 16.39
N PHE A 302 20.49 0.63 16.53
CA PHE A 302 21.88 1.06 16.59
C PHE A 302 22.26 1.84 15.33
N HIS A 303 21.91 1.31 14.15
CA HIS A 303 22.14 1.98 12.88
C HIS A 303 21.39 3.32 12.77
N PHE A 304 20.12 3.40 13.15
CA PHE A 304 19.32 4.63 13.06
C PHE A 304 19.93 5.78 13.88
N ILE A 305 20.54 5.44 15.02
CA ILE A 305 21.11 6.40 15.96
C ILE A 305 22.54 6.78 15.61
N THR A 306 23.37 5.80 15.25
CA THR A 306 24.82 5.98 15.08
C THR A 306 25.24 6.13 13.62
N LYS A 307 24.40 5.66 12.69
CA LYS A 307 24.71 5.48 11.25
C LYS A 307 25.88 4.53 10.98
N GLU A 308 26.29 3.76 11.98
CA GLU A 308 27.25 2.68 11.84
C GLU A 308 26.56 1.44 11.25
N THR A 309 27.33 0.64 10.52
CA THR A 309 26.91 -0.61 9.89
C THR A 309 27.83 -1.74 10.37
N PRO A 310 27.49 -3.02 10.16
CA PRO A 310 28.39 -4.14 10.48
C PRO A 310 29.79 -4.01 9.83
N ALA A 311 29.90 -3.35 8.68
CA ALA A 311 31.20 -3.08 8.05
C ALA A 311 32.04 -2.05 8.84
N THR A 312 31.39 -1.04 9.40
CA THR A 312 32.05 0.06 10.12
C THR A 312 32.17 -0.19 11.63
N PHE A 313 31.31 -1.03 12.22
CA PHE A 313 31.31 -1.38 13.63
C PHE A 313 30.85 -2.83 13.84
N HIS A 314 31.74 -3.71 14.30
CA HIS A 314 31.45 -5.12 14.55
C HIS A 314 32.31 -5.68 15.69
N LEU A 315 31.91 -6.85 16.19
CA LEU A 315 32.63 -7.57 17.23
C LEU A 315 34.07 -7.88 16.78
N GLY A 316 35.04 -7.54 17.63
CA GLY A 316 36.47 -7.71 17.33
C GLY A 316 37.12 -6.53 16.59
N LYS A 317 36.35 -5.52 16.15
CA LYS A 317 36.90 -4.31 15.54
C LYS A 317 37.61 -3.44 16.59
N LEU A 318 38.83 -3.03 16.28
CA LEU A 318 39.53 -2.01 17.07
C LEU A 318 38.94 -0.63 16.76
N ILE A 319 38.47 0.05 17.81
CA ILE A 319 37.89 1.38 17.74
C ILE A 319 38.65 2.32 18.67
N GLN A 320 38.76 3.58 18.27
CA GLN A 320 39.29 4.61 19.17
C GLN A 320 38.19 5.03 20.14
N CYS A 321 38.49 5.03 21.44
CA CYS A 321 37.57 5.47 22.48
C CYS A 321 38.21 6.57 23.32
N GLN A 322 37.38 7.48 23.82
CA GLN A 322 37.77 8.45 24.83
C GLN A 322 37.25 7.99 26.18
N VAL A 323 38.12 7.97 27.19
CA VAL A 323 37.71 7.68 28.57
C VAL A 323 36.91 8.87 29.08
N PHE A 324 35.65 8.63 29.47
CA PHE A 324 34.74 9.68 29.94
C PHE A 324 34.59 9.69 31.46
N ASP A 325 34.50 8.52 32.10
CA ASP A 325 34.28 8.40 33.55
C ASP A 325 34.87 7.09 34.10
N PHE A 326 35.08 7.03 35.42
CA PHE A 326 35.58 5.86 36.13
C PHE A 326 34.55 5.38 37.18
N ALA A 327 33.92 4.22 36.94
CA ALA A 327 33.07 3.60 37.94
C ALA A 327 33.90 2.79 38.95
N ARG A 328 33.69 3.03 40.25
CA ARG A 328 34.26 2.19 41.32
C ARG A 328 33.20 1.19 41.80
N LYS A 329 33.52 -0.10 41.74
CA LYS A 329 32.67 -1.14 42.32
C LYS A 329 32.73 -0.99 43.84
N LEU A 330 31.58 -0.77 44.49
CA LEU A 330 31.51 -0.77 45.96
C LEU A 330 31.98 -2.14 46.47
N PRO A 331 32.76 -2.17 47.57
CA PRO A 331 33.40 -3.38 48.08
C PRO A 331 32.39 -4.43 48.54
#